data_AF-A0AA45MG92-F1
#
_entry.id   AF-A0AA45MG92-F1
#
_cell.length_a   1.000
_cell.length_b   1.000
_cell.length_c   1.000
_cell.angle_alpha   90.00
_cell.angle_beta   90.00
_cell.angle_gamma   90.00
#
_symmetry.space_group_name_H-M   'P 1'
#
loop_
_entity.id
_entity.type
_entity.pdbx_description
1 polymer ?
#
loop_
_entity_poly.entity_id
_entity_poly.type
_entity_poly.pdbx_seq_one_letter_code
_entity_poly.pdbx_strand_id
1 'polypeptide(L)' 'MGSKERNLIERAAKASGKNSNDFILDALRRAADDALLNQVNIVVTPEAYAEFLARLDMPPAPNAHLLETMQTKAPWNKK' A
#
# COMPACT_ATOMS: atom_id res chain seq x y z
N MET A 1 24.00 -6.37 -14.07
CA MET A 1 24.50 -5.40 -13.08
C MET A 1 25.82 -4.83 -13.56
N GLY A 2 25.94 -3.52 -13.69
CA GLY A 2 27.20 -2.88 -14.05
C GLY A 2 28.22 -2.97 -12.91
N SER A 3 29.48 -2.68 -13.23
CA SER A 3 30.58 -2.70 -12.25
C SER A 3 30.35 -1.69 -11.11
N LYS A 4 29.76 -0.53 -11.42
CA LYS A 4 29.45 0.51 -10.43
C LYS A 4 28.40 0.07 -9.42
N GLU A 5 27.32 -0.58 -9.87
CA GLU A 5 26.25 -1.06 -8.98
C GLU A 5 26.74 -2.17 -8.05
N ARG A 6 27.56 -3.11 -8.54
CA ARG A 6 28.13 -4.16 -7.67
C ARG A 6 29.03 -3.57 -6.58
N ASN A 7 29.92 -2.64 -6.94
CA ASN A 7 30.80 -1.97 -5.98
C ASN A 7 29.99 -1.22 -4.90
N LEU A 8 28.89 -0.56 -5.30
CA LEU A 8 28.01 0.11 -4.35
C LEU A 8 27.35 -0.88 -3.38
N ILE A 9 26.86 -2.01 -3.90
CA ILE A 9 26.23 -3.05 -3.09
C ILE A 9 27.22 -3.71 -2.13
N GLU A 10 28.43 -4.03 -2.58
CA GLU A 10 29.47 -4.61 -1.73
C GLU A 10 29.83 -3.67 -0.57
N ARG A 11 29.94 -2.36 -0.84
CA ARG A 11 30.16 -1.34 0.21
C ARG A 11 29.00 -1.28 1.20
N ALA A 12 27.76 -1.30 0.70
CA ALA A 12 26.57 -1.25 1.55
C ALA A 12 26.40 -2.53 2.39
N ALA A 13 26.68 -3.69 1.81
CA ALA A 13 26.69 -4.98 2.49
C ALA A 13 27.73 -4.98 3.61
N LYS A 14 28.97 -4.55 3.32
CA LYS A 14 30.05 -4.43 4.30
C LYS A 14 29.69 -3.47 5.44
N ALA A 15 29.13 -2.30 5.13
CA ALA A 15 28.68 -1.34 6.15
C ALA A 15 27.55 -1.90 7.03
N SER A 16 26.76 -2.82 6.50
CA SER A 16 25.68 -3.51 7.21
C SER A 16 26.15 -4.79 7.93
N GLY A 17 27.44 -5.14 7.87
CA GLY A 17 28.00 -6.37 8.45
C GLY A 17 27.55 -7.66 7.75
N LYS A 18 27.11 -7.58 6.49
CA LYS A 18 26.55 -8.69 5.70
C LYS A 18 27.39 -8.97 4.46
N ASN A 19 27.26 -10.18 3.91
CA ASN A 19 27.74 -10.44 2.55
C ASN A 19 26.76 -9.86 1.52
N SER A 20 27.20 -9.74 0.26
CA SER A 20 26.41 -9.13 -0.82
C SER A 20 25.11 -9.89 -1.10
N ASN A 21 25.09 -11.22 -0.98
CA ASN A 21 23.88 -12.01 -1.21
C ASN A 21 22.82 -11.74 -0.14
N ASP A 22 23.22 -11.78 1.15
CA ASP A 22 22.32 -11.52 2.27
C ASP A 22 21.76 -10.10 2.21
N PHE A 23 22.62 -9.12 1.86
CA PHE A 23 22.20 -7.74 1.68
C PHE A 23 21.16 -7.59 0.55
N ILE A 24 21.40 -8.25 -0.59
CA ILE A 24 20.46 -8.23 -1.72
C ILE A 24 19.15 -8.90 -1.35
N LEU A 25 19.16 -10.06 -0.69
CA LEU A 25 17.94 -10.76 -0.27
C LEU A 25 17.09 -9.91 0.66
N ASP A 26 17.71 -9.25 1.65
CA ASP A 26 17.00 -8.36 2.56
C ASP A 26 16.45 -7.10 1.86
N ALA A 27 17.17 -6.58 0.87
CA ALA A 27 16.70 -5.46 0.06
C ALA A 27 15.51 -5.88 -0.82
N LEU A 28 15.57 -7.06 -1.44
CA LEU A 28 14.48 -7.60 -2.25
C LEU A 28 13.24 -7.86 -1.41
N ARG A 29 13.38 -8.44 -0.22
CA ARG A 29 12.26 -8.68 0.69
C ARG A 29 11.58 -7.37 1.09
N ARG A 30 12.34 -6.38 1.55
CA ARG A 30 11.79 -5.06 1.91
C ARG A 30 11.09 -4.40 0.72
N ALA A 31 11.68 -4.44 -0.47
CA ALA A 31 11.06 -3.88 -1.65
C ALA A 31 9.75 -4.60 -2.03
N ALA A 32 9.69 -5.93 -1.85
CA ALA A 32 8.46 -6.69 -2.07
C ALA A 32 7.39 -6.36 -1.02
N ASP A 33 7.77 -6.29 0.26
CA ASP A 33 6.87 -5.92 1.35
C ASP A 33 6.32 -4.50 1.13
N ASP A 34 7.18 -3.53 0.81
CA ASP A 34 6.79 -2.15 0.51
C ASP A 34 5.85 -2.09 -0.70
N ALA A 35 6.13 -2.84 -1.77
CA ALA A 35 5.28 -2.86 -2.96
C ALA A 35 3.89 -3.47 -2.69
N LEU A 36 3.81 -4.49 -1.84
CA LEU A 36 2.54 -5.10 -1.43
C LEU A 36 1.78 -4.19 -0.45
N LEU A 37 2.47 -3.61 0.53
CA LEU A 37 1.87 -2.74 1.54
C LEU A 37 1.36 -1.43 0.95
N ASN A 38 2.07 -0.86 -0.04
CA ASN A 38 1.63 0.35 -0.75
C ASN A 38 0.26 0.19 -1.46
N GLN A 39 -0.20 -1.04 -1.71
CA GLN A 39 -1.52 -1.26 -2.31
C GLN A 39 -2.67 -1.23 -1.29
N VAL A 40 -2.37 -1.48 -0.01
CA VAL A 40 -3.42 -1.70 1.01
C VAL A 40 -3.34 -0.75 2.21
N ASN A 41 -2.25 0.02 2.33
CA ASN A 41 -2.04 0.93 3.44
C ASN A 41 -2.34 2.39 3.04
N ILE A 42 -3.36 2.97 3.68
CA ILE A 42 -3.70 4.38 3.54
C ILE A 42 -3.09 5.12 4.73
N VAL A 43 -1.96 5.79 4.50
CA VAL A 43 -1.28 6.60 5.51
C VAL A 43 -1.92 7.99 5.55
N VAL A 44 -2.44 8.38 6.72
CA VAL A 44 -3.10 9.67 6.97
C VAL A 44 -2.54 10.34 8.21
N THR A 45 -2.79 11.64 8.37
CA THR A 45 -2.46 12.35 9.61
C THR A 45 -3.39 11.90 10.74
N PRO A 46 -2.99 12.08 12.02
CA PRO A 46 -3.85 11.75 13.16
C PRO A 46 -5.22 12.45 13.11
N GLU A 47 -5.29 13.68 12.60
CA GLU A 47 -6.52 14.46 12.47
C GLU A 47 -7.46 13.83 11.44
N ALA A 48 -6.94 13.48 10.26
CA ALA A 48 -7.72 12.81 9.22
C ALA A 48 -8.19 11.41 9.68
N TYR A 49 -7.40 10.70 10.48
CA TYR A 49 -7.80 9.44 11.09
C TYR A 49 -8.97 9.62 12.08
N ALA A 50 -8.89 10.62 12.97
CA ALA A 50 -9.95 10.92 13.91
C ALA A 50 -11.25 11.34 13.20
N GLU A 51 -11.16 12.15 12.15
CA GLU A 51 -12.31 12.55 11.33
C GLU A 51 -12.94 11.36 10.61
N PHE A 52 -12.11 10.43 10.10
CA PHE A 52 -12.59 9.19 9.50
C PHE A 52 -13.35 8.34 10.51
N LEU A 53 -12.80 8.11 11.71
CA LEU A 53 -13.48 7.35 12.77
C LEU A 53 -14.80 7.99 13.17
N ALA A 54 -14.83 9.32 13.36
CA ALA A 54 -16.05 10.03 13.69
C ALA A 54 -17.15 9.82 12.63
N ARG A 55 -16.79 9.78 11.33
CA ARG A 55 -17.75 9.48 10.25
C ARG A 55 -18.15 8.00 10.22
N LEU A 56 -17.23 7.09 10.52
CA LEU A 56 -17.48 5.65 10.51
C LEU A 56 -18.46 5.24 11.62
N ASP A 57 -18.36 5.87 12.78
CA ASP A 57 -19.23 5.60 13.93
C ASP A 57 -20.61 6.28 13.83
N MET A 58 -20.79 7.20 12.89
CA MET A 58 -22.09 7.84 12.65
C MET A 58 -23.07 6.89 11.96
N PRO A 59 -24.37 6.94 12.30
CA PRO A 59 -25.37 6.21 11.54
C PRO A 59 -25.36 6.67 10.07
N PRO A 60 -25.55 5.74 9.11
CA PRO A 60 -25.52 6.10 7.70
C PRO A 60 -26.65 7.10 7.40
N ALA A 61 -26.28 8.28 6.92
CA ALA A 61 -27.26 9.25 6.45
C ALA A 61 -27.86 8.78 5.10
N PRO A 62 -29.17 8.97 4.89
CA PRO A 62 -29.80 8.60 3.63
C PRO A 62 -29.19 9.42 2.48
N ASN A 63 -28.66 8.73 1.47
CA ASN A 63 -28.16 9.33 0.24
C ASN A 63 -29.05 8.88 -0.92
N ALA A 64 -29.90 9.78 -1.42
CA ALA A 64 -30.88 9.48 -2.47
C ALA A 64 -30.22 8.92 -3.74
N HIS A 65 -29.07 9.47 -4.16
CA HIS A 65 -28.33 8.99 -5.32
C HIS A 65 -27.72 7.61 -5.10
N LEU A 66 -27.21 7.34 -3.88
CA LEU A 66 -26.71 6.01 -3.53
C LEU A 66 -27.85 4.98 -3.54
N LEU A 67 -29.01 5.33 -2.96
CA LEU A 67 -30.19 4.46 -2.96
C LEU A 67 -30.66 4.15 -4.38
N GLU A 68 -30.75 5.17 -5.25
CA GLU A 68 -31.06 5.00 -6.67
C GLU A 68 -30.05 4.09 -7.36
N THR A 69 -28.75 4.29 -7.10
CA THR A 69 -27.68 3.45 -7.66
C THR A 69 -27.81 1.99 -7.22
N MET A 70 -28.09 1.74 -5.93
CA MET A 70 -28.26 0.37 -5.40
C MET A 70 -29.52 -0.33 -5.92
N GLN A 71 -30.54 0.42 -6.32
CA GLN A 71 -31.78 -0.09 -6.91
C GLN A 71 -31.72 -0.24 -8.43
N THR A 72 -30.76 0.43 -9.08
CA THR A 72 -30.59 0.39 -10.53
C THR A 72 -30.15 -1.01 -10.96
N LYS A 73 -30.86 -1.60 -11.93
CA LYS A 73 -30.49 -2.92 -12.48
C LYS A 73 -29.10 -2.82 -13.09
N ALA A 74 -28.17 -3.63 -12.56
CA ALA A 74 -26.80 -3.66 -13.05
C ALA A 74 -26.78 -3.92 -14.57
N PRO A 75 -25.97 -3.18 -15.35
CA PRO A 75 -26.01 -3.23 -16.81
C PRO A 75 -25.64 -4.60 -17.39
N TRP A 76 -24.89 -5.41 -16.63
CA TRP A 76 -24.53 -6.79 -17.00
C TRP A 76 -25.59 -7.85 -16.64
N ASN A 77 -26.69 -7.48 -15.96
CA ASN A 77 -27.82 -8.37 -15.65
C ASN A 77 -28.88 -8.42 -16.77
N LYS A 78 -28.59 -7.85 -17.95
CA LYS A 78 -29.40 -8.05 -19.16
C LYS A 78 -28.87 -9.30 -19.88
N LYS A 79 -29.48 -10.46 -19.59
CA LYS A 79 -29.69 -11.47 -20.63
C LYS A 79 -30.96 -11.11 -21.38
#